data_AF-A0A1E7LJF6-F1
#
_entry.id   AF-A0A1E7LJF6-F1
#
_cell.length_a   1.000
_cell.length_b   1.000
_cell.length_c   1.000
_cell.angle_alpha   90.00
_cell.angle_beta   90.00
_cell.angle_gamma   90.00
#
_symmetry.space_group_name_H-M   'P 1'
#
loop_
_entity.id
_entity.type
_entity.pdbx_description
1 polymer ?
#
loop_
_entity_poly.entity_id
_entity_poly.type
_entity_poly.pdbx_seq_one_letter_code
_entity_poly.pdbx_strand_id
1 'polypeptide(L)'
;MDRRSGRRLEVTCMHGCDADHSLDASMPSDPSDIWCQVDSTVVCLPINSNGTPENMRVLSATLNMLPFAESIALRAPHVSVEVVQDEWIEGLDPDGLATVIGTLRERLEHLESMQGRLEVARAEWRASR
;
A
#
# COMPACT_ATOMS: atom_id res chain seq x y z
N MET A 1 -22.92 -0.60 16.19
CA MET A 1 -23.23 -1.46 17.39
C MET A 1 -22.55 -2.80 17.18
N ASP A 2 -21.93 -3.42 18.20
CA ASP A 2 -21.32 -4.74 18.02
C ASP A 2 -22.40 -5.78 17.75
N ARG A 3 -22.36 -6.40 16.56
CA ARG A 3 -23.33 -7.39 16.11
C ARG A 3 -23.37 -8.63 17.02
N ARG A 4 -22.26 -9.01 17.65
CA ARG A 4 -22.15 -10.24 18.45
C ARG A 4 -22.60 -10.03 19.89
N SER A 5 -22.16 -8.94 20.52
CA SER A 5 -22.48 -8.66 21.93
C SER A 5 -23.70 -7.76 22.14
N GLY A 6 -24.17 -7.07 21.08
CA GLY A 6 -25.19 -6.03 21.18
C GLY A 6 -24.71 -4.76 21.89
N ARG A 7 -23.43 -4.70 22.29
CA ARG A 7 -22.87 -3.56 23.01
C ARG A 7 -22.61 -2.40 22.05
N ARG A 8 -22.91 -1.17 22.50
CA ARG A 8 -22.46 0.03 21.81
C ARG A 8 -20.96 0.20 22.01
N LEU A 9 -20.22 0.24 20.91
CA LEU A 9 -18.80 0.59 20.88
C LEU A 9 -18.67 2.03 20.40
N GLU A 10 -17.73 2.75 20.96
CA GLU A 10 -17.37 4.10 20.52
C GLU A 10 -16.02 4.03 19.79
N VAL A 11 -15.95 4.70 18.65
CA VAL A 11 -14.75 4.80 17.81
C VAL A 11 -14.71 6.20 17.23
N THR A 12 -13.51 6.73 17.08
CA THR A 12 -13.26 7.99 16.37
C THR A 12 -12.46 7.67 15.11
N CYS A 13 -12.91 8.18 13.98
CA CYS A 13 -12.19 8.00 12.72
C CYS A 13 -10.77 8.58 12.82
N MET A 14 -9.83 7.93 12.16
CA MET A 14 -8.51 8.51 11.92
C MET A 14 -8.65 9.84 11.16
N HIS A 15 -7.76 10.79 11.45
CA HIS A 15 -7.71 12.05 10.70
C HIS A 15 -7.50 11.78 9.20
N GLY A 16 -8.33 12.39 8.35
CA GLY A 16 -8.26 12.25 6.90
C GLY A 16 -8.88 10.96 6.36
N CYS A 17 -9.57 10.17 7.18
CA CYS A 17 -10.25 8.95 6.74
C CYS A 17 -11.24 9.20 5.59
N ASP A 18 -11.07 8.45 4.50
CA ASP A 18 -11.92 8.47 3.30
C ASP A 18 -13.05 7.42 3.35
N ALA A 19 -12.96 6.44 4.25
CA ALA A 19 -13.98 5.39 4.40
C ALA A 19 -15.31 5.93 4.93
N ASP A 20 -16.43 5.51 4.30
CA ASP A 20 -17.79 5.85 4.73
C ASP A 20 -18.30 4.88 5.81
N HIS A 21 -18.43 5.39 7.04
CA HIS A 21 -18.92 4.65 8.20
C HIS A 21 -20.40 4.89 8.51
N SER A 22 -21.17 5.51 7.61
CA SER A 22 -22.60 5.79 7.84
C SER A 22 -23.42 4.51 8.08
N LEU A 23 -23.06 3.42 7.41
CA LEU A 23 -23.70 2.11 7.61
C LEU A 23 -23.28 1.46 8.93
N ASP A 24 -22.01 1.57 9.33
CA ASP A 24 -21.50 1.06 10.60
C ASP A 24 -22.11 1.74 11.82
N ALA A 25 -22.45 3.02 11.66
CA ALA A 25 -23.14 3.81 12.68
C ALA A 25 -24.63 3.47 12.77
N SER A 26 -25.28 3.16 11.65
CA SER A 26 -26.73 2.97 11.57
C SER A 26 -27.18 1.52 11.79
N MET A 27 -26.27 0.55 11.65
CA MET A 27 -26.58 -0.87 11.78
C MET A 27 -25.59 -1.59 12.73
N PRO A 28 -25.95 -2.78 13.25
CA PRO A 28 -24.96 -3.63 13.89
C PRO A 28 -23.93 -4.15 12.88
N SER A 29 -22.65 -3.88 13.13
CA SER A 29 -21.48 -4.34 12.35
C SER A 29 -20.60 -5.23 13.23
N ASP A 30 -19.80 -6.09 12.60
CA ASP A 30 -18.70 -6.74 13.32
C ASP A 30 -17.61 -5.68 13.59
N PRO A 31 -17.05 -5.58 14.81
CA PRO A 31 -15.95 -4.66 15.07
C PRO A 31 -14.76 -4.84 14.11
N SER A 32 -14.51 -6.05 13.58
CA SER A 32 -13.44 -6.27 12.60
C SER A 32 -13.70 -5.58 11.25
N ASP A 33 -14.95 -5.28 10.93
CA ASP A 33 -15.35 -4.64 9.67
C ASP A 33 -15.19 -3.11 9.71
N ILE A 34 -14.86 -2.55 10.88
CA ILE A 34 -14.66 -1.11 11.07
C ILE A 34 -13.17 -0.79 10.92
N TRP A 35 -12.81 -0.08 9.86
CA TRP A 35 -11.44 0.32 9.51
C TRP A 35 -11.40 1.74 8.96
N CYS A 36 -10.36 2.51 9.27
CA CYS A 36 -10.13 3.80 8.63
C CYS A 36 -9.05 3.68 7.58
N GLN A 37 -9.17 4.46 6.50
CA GLN A 37 -8.22 4.45 5.40
C GLN A 37 -8.08 5.82 4.76
N VAL A 38 -6.89 6.13 4.25
CA VAL A 38 -6.67 7.20 3.28
C VAL A 38 -6.13 6.57 2.02
N ASP A 39 -6.81 6.80 0.91
CA ASP A 39 -6.45 6.21 -0.37
C ASP A 39 -5.20 6.86 -0.96
N SER A 40 -4.50 6.09 -1.79
CA SER A 40 -3.34 6.56 -2.53
C SER A 40 -3.57 6.54 -4.02
N THR A 41 -2.74 7.30 -4.73
CA THR A 41 -2.73 7.24 -6.19
C THR A 41 -2.22 5.88 -6.65
N VAL A 42 -3.00 5.24 -7.53
CA VAL A 42 -2.60 3.99 -8.16
C VAL A 42 -1.77 4.28 -9.41
N VAL A 43 -0.64 3.59 -9.53
CA VAL A 43 0.16 3.55 -10.77
C VAL A 43 0.31 2.11 -11.23
N CYS A 44 0.42 1.92 -12.55
CA CYS A 44 0.59 0.61 -13.15
C CYS A 44 1.85 0.55 -14.00
N LEU A 45 2.48 -0.63 -14.04
CA LEU A 45 3.58 -0.94 -14.95
C LEU A 45 3.26 -2.20 -15.77
N PRO A 46 3.79 -2.30 -17.01
CA PRO A 46 3.67 -3.52 -17.80
C PRO A 46 4.60 -4.61 -17.23
N ILE A 47 4.03 -5.56 -16.49
CA ILE A 47 4.75 -6.68 -15.89
C ILE A 47 4.46 -7.95 -16.70
N ASN A 48 5.52 -8.66 -17.06
CA ASN A 48 5.41 -9.93 -17.76
C ASN A 48 5.42 -11.09 -16.76
N SER A 49 4.23 -11.51 -16.32
CA SER A 49 4.05 -12.66 -15.42
C SER A 49 3.95 -13.99 -16.17
N ASN A 50 3.35 -13.99 -17.37
CA ASN A 50 2.91 -15.21 -18.08
C ASN A 50 3.32 -15.27 -19.56
N GLY A 51 4.37 -14.55 -19.96
CA GLY A 51 4.84 -14.45 -21.35
C GLY A 51 4.26 -13.26 -22.13
N THR A 52 3.24 -12.59 -21.58
CA THR A 52 2.66 -11.36 -22.11
C THR A 52 2.65 -10.26 -21.04
N PRO A 53 3.04 -9.02 -21.36
CA PRO A 53 2.95 -7.91 -20.41
C PRO A 53 1.49 -7.56 -20.06
N GLU A 54 1.21 -7.49 -18.76
CA GLU A 54 -0.06 -7.04 -18.19
C GLU A 54 0.15 -5.77 -17.38
N ASN A 55 -0.82 -4.85 -17.40
CA ASN A 55 -0.77 -3.63 -16.60
C ASN A 55 -1.13 -3.96 -15.15
N MET A 56 -0.11 -4.18 -14.33
CA MET A 56 -0.26 -4.51 -12.91
C MET A 56 -0.03 -3.27 -12.06
N ARG A 57 -0.81 -3.14 -10.97
CA ARG A 57 -0.58 -2.10 -9.96
C ARG A 57 0.77 -2.32 -9.29
N VAL A 58 1.49 -1.24 -9.03
CA VAL A 58 2.77 -1.28 -8.33
C VAL A 58 2.92 -0.12 -7.36
N LEU A 59 3.65 -0.36 -6.27
CA LEU A 59 4.08 0.65 -5.31
C LEU A 59 2.96 1.60 -4.85
N SER A 60 1.78 1.07 -4.56
CA SER A 60 0.71 1.84 -3.90
C SER A 60 0.92 1.80 -2.38
N ALA A 61 0.51 2.85 -1.67
CA ALA A 61 0.76 2.95 -0.24
C ALA A 61 -0.44 3.55 0.48
N THR A 62 -1.12 2.76 1.29
CA THR A 62 -2.38 3.14 1.90
C THR A 62 -2.19 3.36 3.40
N LEU A 63 -2.67 4.50 3.92
CA LEU A 63 -2.66 4.76 5.36
C LEU A 63 -3.91 4.14 5.98
N ASN A 64 -3.73 3.26 6.95
CA ASN A 64 -4.79 2.47 7.55
C ASN A 64 -4.82 2.62 9.08
N MET A 65 -5.98 2.38 9.69
CA MET A 65 -6.13 2.17 11.12
C MET A 65 -7.23 1.14 11.34
N LEU A 66 -6.97 0.13 12.18
CA LEU A 66 -7.92 -0.93 12.53
C LEU A 66 -8.29 -0.81 14.02
N PRO A 67 -9.28 0.02 14.40
CA PRO A 67 -9.58 0.35 15.80
C PRO A 67 -9.77 -0.86 16.72
N PHE A 68 -10.31 -1.95 16.18
CA PHE A 68 -10.67 -3.14 16.93
C PHE A 68 -9.80 -4.37 16.59
N ALA A 69 -8.69 -4.20 15.86
CA ALA A 69 -7.78 -5.30 15.55
C ALA A 69 -7.28 -6.01 16.81
N GLU A 70 -7.02 -7.31 16.74
CA GLU A 70 -6.42 -8.06 17.85
C GLU A 70 -5.01 -7.54 18.17
N SER A 71 -4.23 -7.24 17.13
CA SER A 71 -2.92 -6.62 17.24
C SER A 71 -3.05 -5.15 17.63
N ILE A 72 -2.43 -4.77 18.76
CA ILE A 72 -2.39 -3.38 19.23
C ILE A 72 -1.67 -2.47 18.24
N ALA A 73 -0.66 -2.98 17.52
CA ALA A 73 0.09 -2.20 16.54
C ALA A 73 -0.81 -1.71 15.39
N LEU A 74 -1.80 -2.51 14.98
CA LEU A 74 -2.72 -2.17 13.90
C LEU A 74 -3.84 -1.19 14.33
N ARG A 75 -4.01 -0.98 15.65
CA ARG A 75 -4.97 -0.01 16.18
C ARG A 75 -4.46 1.42 16.07
N ALA A 76 -3.15 1.61 15.93
CA ALA A 76 -2.56 2.89 15.58
C ALA A 76 -2.56 3.09 14.05
N PRO A 77 -2.51 4.33 13.55
CA PRO A 77 -2.26 4.60 12.14
C PRO A 77 -0.98 3.93 11.67
N HIS A 78 -1.08 3.17 10.59
CA HIS A 78 0.02 2.42 9.97
C HIS A 78 -0.16 2.42 8.45
N VAL A 79 0.92 2.14 7.72
CA VAL A 79 0.87 2.07 6.26
C VAL A 79 0.92 0.61 5.81
N SER A 80 0.16 0.30 4.77
CA SER A 80 0.34 -0.91 3.97
C SER A 80 0.83 -0.51 2.59
N VAL A 81 1.84 -1.19 2.06
CA VAL A 81 2.40 -0.96 0.73
C VAL A 81 2.11 -2.16 -0.16
N GLU A 82 1.37 -1.97 -1.25
CA GLU A 82 1.23 -2.96 -2.33
C GLU A 82 2.47 -2.83 -3.22
N VAL A 83 3.39 -3.78 -3.16
CA VAL A 83 4.63 -3.73 -3.96
C VAL A 83 4.32 -3.97 -5.42
N VAL A 84 3.58 -5.05 -5.66
CA VAL A 84 2.97 -5.43 -6.93
C VAL A 84 1.61 -6.03 -6.59
N GLN A 85 0.65 -5.92 -7.51
CA GLN A 85 -0.72 -6.40 -7.33
C GLN A 85 -0.86 -7.63 -6.42
N ASP A 86 -1.64 -7.47 -5.35
CA ASP A 86 -1.96 -8.47 -4.33
C ASP A 86 -0.77 -8.94 -3.45
N GLU A 87 0.41 -8.32 -3.56
CA GLU A 87 1.59 -8.57 -2.73
C GLU A 87 1.88 -7.37 -1.81
N TRP A 88 1.69 -7.56 -0.51
CA TRP A 88 1.63 -6.49 0.47
C TRP A 88 2.75 -6.55 1.51
N ILE A 89 3.22 -5.36 1.91
CA ILE A 89 3.92 -5.13 3.17
C ILE A 89 2.92 -4.44 4.10
N GLU A 90 2.55 -5.08 5.20
CA GLU A 90 1.46 -4.62 6.07
C GLU A 90 1.96 -4.09 7.42
N GLY A 91 1.15 -3.23 8.05
CA GLY A 91 1.36 -2.84 9.45
C GLY A 91 2.60 -1.98 9.70
N LEU A 92 3.05 -1.20 8.70
CA LEU A 92 4.24 -0.36 8.83
C LEU A 92 3.97 0.83 9.73
N ASP A 93 4.70 0.91 10.83
CA ASP A 93 4.85 2.14 11.59
C ASP A 93 5.77 3.14 10.83
N PRO A 94 6.00 4.36 11.37
CA PRO A 94 6.86 5.33 10.70
C PRO A 94 8.27 4.85 10.39
N ASP A 95 8.88 4.04 11.27
CA ASP A 95 10.25 3.54 11.11
C ASP A 95 10.31 2.40 10.07
N GLY A 96 9.30 1.52 10.08
CA GLY A 96 9.12 0.49 9.08
C GLY A 96 8.91 1.08 7.69
N LEU A 97 8.06 2.11 7.56
CA LEU A 97 7.87 2.81 6.30
C LEU A 97 9.16 3.52 5.85
N ALA A 98 9.89 4.15 6.76
CA ALA A 98 11.17 4.78 6.43
C ALA A 98 12.19 3.76 5.88
N THR A 99 12.20 2.54 6.41
CA THR A 99 13.04 1.44 5.92
C THR A 99 12.66 1.01 4.50
N VAL A 100 11.37 0.88 4.20
CA VAL A 100 10.88 0.56 2.85
C VAL A 100 11.26 1.67 1.87
N ILE A 101 11.03 2.94 2.23
CA ILE A 101 11.40 4.10 1.41
C ILE A 101 12.90 4.12 1.13
N GLY A 102 13.74 3.89 2.14
CA GLY A 102 15.19 3.83 1.98
C GLY A 102 15.61 2.76 0.98
N THR A 103 15.06 1.55 1.13
CA THR A 103 15.33 0.41 0.24
C THR A 103 14.95 0.74 -1.21
N LEU A 104 13.76 1.31 -1.43
CA LEU A 104 13.27 1.66 -2.76
C LEU A 104 14.11 2.77 -3.41
N ARG A 105 14.60 3.75 -2.65
CA ARG A 105 15.52 4.79 -3.15
C ARG A 105 16.81 4.19 -3.69
N GLU A 106 17.44 3.28 -2.94
CA GLU A 106 18.64 2.60 -3.42
C GLU A 106 18.38 1.77 -4.69
N ARG A 107 17.20 1.15 -4.81
CA ARG A 107 16.83 0.42 -6.02
C ARG A 107 16.61 1.36 -7.21
N LEU A 108 16.05 2.53 -6.98
CA LEU A 108 15.89 3.55 -8.02
C LEU A 108 17.25 4.01 -8.55
N GLU A 109 18.21 4.31 -7.67
CA GLU A 109 19.58 4.69 -8.07
C GLU A 109 20.22 3.61 -8.96
N HIS A 110 20.00 2.34 -8.64
CA HIS A 110 20.47 1.23 -9.47
C HIS A 110 19.80 1.22 -10.86
N LEU A 111 18.49 1.48 -10.95
CA LEU A 111 17.77 1.55 -12.22
C LEU A 111 18.25 2.71 -13.10
N GLU A 112 18.48 3.89 -12.52
CA GLU A 112 19.04 5.05 -13.21
C GLU A 112 20.45 4.75 -13.75
N SER A 113 21.29 4.08 -12.95
CA SER A 113 22.60 3.59 -13.41
C SER A 113 22.48 2.64 -14.61
N MET A 114 21.51 1.70 -14.57
CA MET A 114 21.30 0.77 -15.67
C MET A 114 20.76 1.45 -16.92
N GLN A 115 19.95 2.50 -16.77
CA GLN A 115 19.53 3.33 -17.90
C GLN A 115 20.74 3.91 -18.63
N GLY A 116 21.69 4.52 -17.91
CA GLY A 116 22.91 5.07 -18.52
C GLY A 116 23.74 4.00 -19.24
N ARG A 117 23.89 2.82 -18.63
CA ARG A 117 24.57 1.67 -19.27
C ARG A 117 23.84 1.19 -20.53
N LEU A 118 22.51 1.16 -20.51
CA LEU A 118 21.69 0.78 -21.66
C LEU A 118 21.87 1.78 -22.81
N GLU A 119 21.90 3.07 -22.53
CA GLU A 119 22.12 4.12 -23.54
C GLU A 119 23.47 3.97 -24.24
N VAL A 120 24.55 3.76 -23.47
CA VAL A 120 25.89 3.51 -24.01
C VAL A 120 25.91 2.27 -24.89
N ALA A 121 25.43 1.13 -24.37
CA ALA A 121 25.42 -0.13 -25.12
C ALA A 121 24.61 0.00 -26.43
N ARG A 122 23.50 0.74 -26.42
CA ARG A 122 22.72 1.00 -27.62
C ARG A 122 23.43 1.92 -28.61
N ALA A 123 24.22 2.88 -28.15
CA ALA A 123 25.02 3.73 -29.03
C ALA A 123 26.12 2.92 -29.73
N GLU A 124 26.85 2.10 -28.98
CA GLU A 124 27.89 1.22 -29.52
C GLU A 124 27.33 0.22 -30.54
N TRP A 125 26.22 -0.44 -30.20
CA TRP A 125 25.56 -1.38 -31.12
C TRP A 125 25.15 -0.71 -32.44
N ARG A 126 24.62 0.53 -32.38
CA ARG A 126 24.26 1.29 -33.58
C ARG A 126 25.47 1.67 -34.42
N ALA A 127 26.61 1.98 -33.80
CA ALA A 127 27.84 2.30 -34.52
C ALA A 127 28.52 1.08 -35.16
N SER A 128 28.20 -0.13 -34.67
CA SER A 128 28.72 -1.41 -35.18
C SER A 128 27.89 -2.04 -36.31
N ARG A 129 26.83 -1.37 -36.78
CA ARG A 129 25.94 -1.80 -37.87
C ARG A 129 25.94 -0.80 -39.01
#